data_AF-A0A937LKA0-F1
#
_entry.id   AF-A0A937LKA0-F1
#
_cell.length_a   1.000
_cell.length_b   1.000
_cell.length_c   1.000
_cell.angle_alpha   90.00
_cell.angle_beta   90.00
_cell.angle_gamma   90.00
#
_symmetry.space_group_name_H-M   'P 1'
#
loop_
_entity.id
_entity.type
_entity.pdbx_description
1 polymer ?
#
loop_
_entity_poly.entity_id
_entity_poly.type
_entity_poly.pdbx_seq_one_letter_code
_entity_poly.pdbx_strand_id
1 'polypeptide(L)'
;MSQNRVQRGTLQVASQLDEFVAQQVVPGTGVELDEFWAGFESCLKDLGPVNRDLLAVREHMQRQIDEWHLARKGAQFDEADYKAFLQSIGYLLPEPDDFSIQVSNVDTEIAALAGPQLVVPVMNARYALNAANARWGSLYDAFYGTDIIPEEPGREKGSSYNPARGELVVARVAEVLDEVTPLAHGSHSDVVSYGIGMDTNGVAHLRCILADGGNTALQDESQFVGFVGEEDPSSILLRHNGLHLDILIDREDA
;
A
#
# COMPACT_ATOMS: atom_id res chain seq x y z
N MET A 1 23.12 -17.63 26.19
CA MET A 1 24.45 -17.10 25.82
C MET A 1 24.62 -15.75 26.48
N SER A 2 25.74 -15.48 27.14
CA SER A 2 26.00 -14.16 27.75
C SER A 2 26.12 -13.13 26.63
N GLN A 3 25.14 -12.24 26.49
CA GLN A 3 25.24 -11.11 25.56
C GLN A 3 26.16 -10.07 26.19
N ASN A 4 27.24 -9.70 25.49
CA ASN A 4 28.08 -8.57 25.89
C ASN A 4 27.24 -7.29 25.91
N ARG A 5 27.47 -6.43 26.91
CA ARG A 5 26.75 -5.16 27.09
C ARG A 5 27.71 -3.99 27.22
N VAL A 6 27.27 -2.83 26.75
CA VAL A 6 27.93 -1.52 26.88
C VAL A 6 27.10 -0.65 27.83
N GLN A 7 27.77 0.06 28.73
CA GLN A 7 27.12 1.01 29.63
C GLN A 7 26.90 2.33 28.89
N ARG A 8 25.64 2.80 28.83
CA ARG A 8 25.24 4.12 28.31
C ARG A 8 24.40 4.80 29.38
N GLY A 9 24.96 5.75 30.13
CA GLY A 9 24.30 6.32 31.32
C GLY A 9 23.99 5.23 32.35
N THR A 10 22.74 5.05 32.75
CA THR A 10 22.31 3.91 33.59
C THR A 10 21.92 2.66 32.80
N LEU A 11 21.79 2.75 31.47
CA LEU A 11 21.40 1.64 30.61
C LEU A 11 22.56 0.65 30.38
N GLN A 12 22.21 -0.64 30.35
CA GLN A 12 23.09 -1.70 29.86
C GLN A 12 22.62 -2.15 28.48
N VAL A 13 23.18 -1.59 27.42
CA VAL A 13 22.77 -1.84 26.03
C VAL A 13 23.52 -3.06 25.48
N ALA A 14 22.85 -3.95 24.74
CA ALA A 14 23.54 -5.05 24.08
C ALA A 14 24.58 -4.50 23.08
N SER A 15 25.82 -4.99 23.12
CA SER A 15 26.92 -4.42 22.32
C SER A 15 26.62 -4.39 20.82
N GLN A 16 25.94 -5.40 20.28
CA GLN A 16 25.53 -5.44 18.87
C GLN A 16 24.56 -4.30 18.50
N LEU A 17 23.65 -3.94 19.41
CA LEU A 17 22.71 -2.83 19.18
C LEU A 17 23.43 -1.49 19.29
N ASP A 18 24.31 -1.33 20.29
CA ASP A 18 25.11 -0.12 20.43
C ASP A 18 25.97 0.13 19.18
N GLU A 19 26.63 -0.90 18.69
CA GLU A 19 27.45 -0.85 17.49
C GLU A 19 26.62 -0.53 16.23
N PHE A 20 25.48 -1.19 16.06
CA PHE A 20 24.56 -0.92 14.95
C PHE A 20 24.09 0.54 14.95
N VAL A 21 23.67 1.07 16.10
CA VAL A 21 23.22 2.46 16.21
C VAL A 21 24.37 3.43 15.90
N ALA A 22 25.54 3.18 16.49
CA ALA A 22 26.72 4.04 16.32
C ALA A 22 27.24 4.08 14.88
N GLN A 23 27.26 2.93 14.20
CA GLN A 23 27.93 2.80 12.89
C GLN A 23 26.98 2.90 11.69
N GLN A 24 25.68 2.59 11.86
CA GLN A 24 24.74 2.48 10.73
C GLN A 24 23.52 3.39 10.85
N VAL A 25 23.06 3.73 12.06
CA VAL A 25 21.82 4.52 12.24
C VAL A 25 22.12 6.02 12.38
N VAL A 26 23.01 6.38 13.30
CA VAL A 26 23.31 7.78 13.63
C VAL A 26 24.04 8.55 12.52
N PRO A 27 25.03 7.98 11.82
CA PRO A 27 25.78 8.72 10.80
C PRO A 27 24.86 9.30 9.71
N GLY A 28 25.01 10.60 9.44
CA GLY A 28 24.23 11.33 8.42
C GLY A 28 22.90 11.91 8.92
N THR A 29 22.48 11.62 10.15
CA THR A 29 21.22 12.16 10.73
C THR A 29 21.38 13.55 11.35
N GLY A 30 22.61 13.95 11.70
CA GLY A 30 22.90 15.19 12.44
C GLY A 30 22.71 15.10 13.96
N VAL A 31 22.43 13.91 14.50
CA VAL A 31 22.30 13.65 15.93
C VAL A 31 23.61 13.07 16.48
N GLU A 32 24.05 13.48 17.67
CA GLU A 32 25.22 12.89 18.33
C GLU A 32 24.85 11.59 19.06
N LEU A 33 25.73 10.58 19.02
CA LEU A 33 25.44 9.25 19.60
C LEU A 33 25.16 9.31 21.11
N ASP A 34 25.91 10.10 21.85
CA ASP A 34 25.72 10.22 23.30
C ASP A 34 24.43 10.99 23.63
N GLU A 35 24.05 11.97 22.79
CA GLU A 35 22.77 12.69 22.92
C GLU A 35 21.58 11.75 22.65
N PHE A 36 21.68 10.90 21.61
CA PHE A 36 20.69 9.88 21.31
C PHE A 36 20.45 8.95 22.52
N TRP A 37 21.52 8.39 23.10
CA TRP A 37 21.39 7.47 24.22
C TRP A 37 20.87 8.13 25.50
N ALA A 38 21.34 9.35 25.80
CA ALA A 38 20.84 10.12 26.94
C ALA A 38 19.36 10.47 26.79
N GLY A 39 18.94 10.86 25.58
CA GLY A 39 17.53 11.11 25.25
C GLY A 39 16.68 9.85 25.40
N PHE A 40 17.14 8.72 24.86
CA PHE A 40 16.46 7.43 25.01
C PHE A 40 16.31 7.01 26.48
N GLU A 41 17.36 7.18 27.29
CA GLU A 41 17.31 6.92 28.74
C GLU A 41 16.27 7.79 29.45
N SER A 42 16.21 9.09 29.13
CA SER A 42 15.20 9.99 29.71
C SER A 42 13.79 9.54 29.34
N CYS A 43 13.55 9.20 28.06
CA CYS A 43 12.26 8.67 27.61
C CYS A 43 11.86 7.39 28.36
N LEU A 44 12.79 6.47 28.61
CA LEU A 44 12.51 5.25 29.38
C LEU A 44 12.16 5.54 30.84
N LYS A 45 12.85 6.50 31.46
CA LYS A 45 12.59 6.92 32.84
C LYS A 45 11.18 7.50 32.98
N ASP A 46 10.78 8.34 32.03
CA ASP A 46 9.51 9.06 32.09
C ASP A 46 8.32 8.20 31.62
N LEU A 47 8.48 7.47 30.51
CA LEU A 47 7.39 6.71 29.87
C LEU A 47 7.34 5.23 30.28
N GLY A 48 8.43 4.68 30.80
CA GLY A 48 8.49 3.29 31.26
C GLY A 48 7.47 2.96 32.37
N PRO A 49 7.36 3.79 33.43
CA PRO A 49 6.32 3.63 34.45
C PRO A 49 4.90 3.73 33.87
N VAL A 50 4.64 4.74 33.03
CA VAL A 50 3.33 4.95 32.39
C VAL A 50 2.91 3.72 31.57
N ASN A 51 3.83 3.14 30.80
CA ASN A 51 3.55 1.93 30.01
C ASN A 51 3.16 0.74 30.92
N ARG A 52 3.87 0.52 32.02
CA ARG A 52 3.53 -0.55 32.98
C ARG A 52 2.16 -0.33 33.61
N ASP A 53 1.83 0.91 33.97
CA ASP A 53 0.54 1.25 34.55
C ASP A 53 -0.60 0.99 33.55
N LEU A 54 -0.41 1.33 32.27
CA LEU A 54 -1.38 1.03 31.20
C LEU A 54 -1.59 -0.49 31.02
N LEU A 55 -0.54 -1.30 31.15
CA LEU A 55 -0.67 -2.77 31.12
C LEU A 55 -1.43 -3.30 32.34
N ALA A 56 -1.16 -2.75 33.53
CA ALA A 56 -1.88 -3.12 34.75
C ALA A 56 -3.38 -2.77 34.66
N VAL A 57 -3.73 -1.64 34.02
CA VAL A 57 -5.12 -1.26 33.73
C VAL A 57 -5.79 -2.31 32.85
N ARG A 58 -5.13 -2.78 31.78
CA ARG A 58 -5.67 -3.83 30.90
C ARG A 58 -5.94 -5.12 31.67
N GLU A 59 -4.98 -5.58 32.47
CA GLU A 59 -5.15 -6.77 33.29
C GLU A 59 -6.28 -6.63 34.31
N HIS A 60 -6.39 -5.46 34.95
CA HIS A 60 -7.46 -5.20 35.92
C HIS A 60 -8.85 -5.24 35.26
N MET A 61 -9.02 -4.54 34.14
CA MET A 61 -10.27 -4.55 33.38
C MET A 61 -10.64 -5.96 32.92
N GLN A 62 -9.68 -6.72 32.39
CA GLN A 62 -9.94 -8.09 31.97
C GLN A 62 -10.37 -8.99 33.14
N ARG A 63 -9.71 -8.89 34.30
CA ARG A 63 -10.11 -9.64 35.50
C ARG A 63 -11.54 -9.32 35.93
N GLN A 64 -11.94 -8.05 35.90
CA GLN A 64 -13.32 -7.67 36.25
C GLN A 64 -14.33 -8.26 35.25
N ILE A 65 -14.01 -8.26 33.96
CA ILE A 65 -14.85 -8.88 32.92
C ILE A 65 -14.98 -10.39 33.16
N ASP A 66 -13.86 -11.07 33.45
CA ASP A 66 -13.84 -12.50 33.75
C ASP A 66 -14.71 -12.82 34.99
N GLU A 67 -14.54 -12.05 36.07
CA GLU A 67 -15.31 -12.17 37.31
C GLU A 67 -16.81 -11.93 37.08
N TRP A 68 -17.17 -10.93 36.26
CA TRP A 68 -18.56 -10.62 35.93
C TRP A 68 -19.26 -11.80 35.24
N HIS A 69 -18.59 -12.44 34.27
CA HIS A 69 -19.12 -13.61 33.56
C HIS A 69 -19.18 -14.84 34.46
N LEU A 70 -18.15 -15.08 35.29
CA LEU A 70 -18.13 -16.22 36.22
C LEU A 70 -19.27 -16.13 37.24
N ALA A 71 -19.55 -14.94 37.77
CA ALA A 71 -20.65 -14.70 38.72
C ALA A 71 -22.04 -14.93 38.10
N ARG A 72 -22.17 -14.85 36.78
CA ARG A 72 -23.42 -15.01 36.02
C ARG A 72 -23.48 -16.31 35.20
N LYS A 73 -22.62 -17.29 35.54
CA LYS A 73 -22.54 -18.55 34.80
C LYS A 73 -23.89 -19.25 34.73
N GLY A 74 -24.35 -19.56 33.51
CA GLY A 74 -25.62 -20.25 33.25
C GLY A 74 -26.86 -19.35 33.23
N ALA A 75 -26.72 -18.06 33.57
CA ALA A 75 -27.76 -17.07 33.30
C ALA A 75 -27.81 -16.73 31.80
N GLN A 76 -28.97 -16.30 31.33
CA GLN A 76 -29.10 -15.69 30.00
C GLN A 76 -28.37 -14.34 30.00
N PHE A 77 -27.63 -14.06 28.93
CA PHE A 77 -26.90 -12.80 28.79
C PHE A 77 -27.87 -11.62 28.65
N ASP A 78 -27.66 -10.58 29.47
CA ASP A 78 -28.38 -9.31 29.42
C ASP A 78 -27.42 -8.21 28.94
N GLU A 79 -27.69 -7.70 27.73
CA GLU A 79 -26.86 -6.68 27.09
C GLU A 79 -26.88 -5.34 27.84
N ALA A 80 -28.03 -4.96 28.42
CA ALA A 80 -28.16 -3.69 29.14
C ALA A 80 -27.37 -3.73 30.46
N ASP A 81 -27.44 -4.84 31.21
CA ASP A 81 -26.63 -5.06 32.41
C ASP A 81 -25.14 -5.07 32.08
N TYR A 82 -24.74 -5.77 31.00
CA TYR A 82 -23.34 -5.84 30.60
C TYR A 82 -22.78 -4.48 30.16
N LYS A 83 -23.54 -3.71 29.39
CA LYS A 83 -23.14 -2.36 28.98
C LYS A 83 -22.96 -1.45 30.20
N ALA A 84 -23.90 -1.47 31.14
CA ALA A 84 -23.80 -0.69 32.38
C ALA A 84 -22.58 -1.11 33.22
N PHE A 85 -22.28 -2.41 33.27
CA PHE A 85 -21.07 -2.91 33.90
C PHE A 85 -19.80 -2.36 33.23
N LEU A 86 -19.66 -2.46 31.91
CA LEU A 86 -18.49 -1.96 31.18
C LEU A 86 -18.28 -0.45 31.38
N GLN A 87 -19.37 0.33 31.47
CA GLN A 87 -19.30 1.75 31.82
C GLN A 87 -18.85 1.96 33.26
N SER A 88 -19.35 1.16 34.21
CA SER A 88 -19.01 1.33 35.63
C SER A 88 -17.55 1.00 35.97
N ILE A 89 -16.89 0.12 35.21
CA ILE A 89 -15.45 -0.15 35.34
C ILE A 89 -14.57 0.78 34.50
N GLY A 90 -15.16 1.74 33.78
CA GLY A 90 -14.44 2.68 32.92
C GLY A 90 -13.88 2.07 31.63
N TYR A 91 -14.39 0.90 31.21
CA TYR A 91 -14.02 0.27 29.95
C TYR A 91 -14.71 0.96 28.77
N LEU A 92 -16.02 1.19 28.88
CA LEU A 92 -16.80 1.95 27.90
C LEU A 92 -16.93 3.40 28.38
N LEU A 93 -16.11 4.28 27.79
CA LEU A 93 -16.12 5.71 28.10
C LEU A 93 -17.26 6.45 27.37
N PRO A 94 -17.65 7.65 27.84
CA PRO A 94 -18.52 8.53 27.08
C PRO A 94 -17.91 8.85 25.72
N GLU A 95 -18.76 8.94 24.70
CA GLU A 95 -18.36 9.46 23.39
C GLU A 95 -17.95 10.93 23.55
N PRO A 96 -16.81 11.36 22.98
CA PRO A 96 -16.41 12.76 22.98
C PRO A 96 -17.33 13.60 22.08
N ASP A 97 -17.33 14.91 22.26
CA ASP A 97 -18.01 15.83 21.35
C ASP A 97 -17.41 15.73 19.93
N ASP A 98 -18.23 16.03 18.91
CA ASP A 98 -17.79 16.08 17.51
C ASP A 98 -16.59 17.00 17.32
N PHE A 99 -15.56 16.51 16.62
CA PHE A 99 -14.39 17.29 16.25
C PHE A 99 -13.85 16.86 14.89
N SER A 100 -12.96 17.68 14.32
CA SER A 100 -12.19 17.35 13.12
C SER A 100 -10.72 17.22 13.46
N ILE A 101 -10.04 16.21 12.92
CA ILE A 101 -8.59 16.05 13.08
C ILE A 101 -7.84 17.21 12.41
N GLN A 102 -6.68 17.59 12.96
CA GLN A 102 -5.86 18.72 12.48
C GLN A 102 -4.48 18.27 11.96
N VAL A 103 -4.38 17.03 11.48
CA VAL A 103 -3.12 16.46 11.00
C VAL A 103 -2.71 17.14 9.69
N SER A 104 -1.44 17.56 9.60
CA SER A 104 -0.86 18.22 8.42
C SER A 104 0.48 17.59 8.07
N ASN A 105 1.04 17.94 6.90
CA ASN A 105 2.28 17.39 6.36
C ASN A 105 2.22 15.85 6.17
N VAL A 106 1.12 15.38 5.59
CA VAL A 106 0.91 13.97 5.25
C VAL A 106 1.03 13.80 3.74
N ASP A 107 1.78 12.80 3.29
CA ASP A 107 1.94 12.48 1.88
C ASP A 107 0.61 12.16 1.19
N THR A 108 0.53 12.48 -0.10
CA THR A 108 -0.67 12.31 -0.94
C THR A 108 -1.14 10.86 -0.97
N GLU A 109 -0.21 9.91 -0.94
CA GLU A 109 -0.45 8.46 -0.87
C GLU A 109 -1.32 8.03 0.32
N ILE A 110 -1.31 8.80 1.41
CA ILE A 110 -2.11 8.53 2.61
C ILE A 110 -3.31 9.48 2.68
N ALA A 111 -3.10 10.76 2.36
CA ALA A 111 -4.10 11.80 2.61
C ALA A 111 -5.20 11.89 1.52
N ALA A 112 -4.91 11.48 0.29
CA ALA A 112 -5.76 11.78 -0.86
C ALA A 112 -5.98 10.61 -1.83
N LEU A 113 -5.13 9.58 -1.80
CA LEU A 113 -5.25 8.43 -2.69
C LEU A 113 -5.93 7.25 -1.99
N ALA A 114 -6.89 6.64 -2.67
CA ALA A 114 -7.44 5.34 -2.31
C ALA A 114 -6.73 4.26 -3.11
N GLY A 115 -6.14 3.28 -2.44
CA GLY A 115 -5.44 2.19 -3.10
C GLY A 115 -5.01 1.07 -2.15
N PRO A 116 -4.42 -0.02 -2.68
CA PRO A 116 -3.93 -1.12 -1.87
C PRO A 116 -2.80 -0.71 -0.92
N GLN A 117 -2.75 -1.33 0.26
CA GLN A 117 -1.64 -1.21 1.21
C GLN A 117 -1.04 -2.59 1.50
N LEU A 118 0.24 -2.77 1.18
CA LEU A 118 0.96 -4.03 1.38
C LEU A 118 1.60 -4.09 2.76
N VAL A 119 1.53 -5.26 3.41
CA VAL A 119 2.19 -5.55 4.69
C VAL A 119 3.21 -6.67 4.49
N VAL A 120 4.44 -6.47 4.95
CA VAL A 120 5.57 -7.37 4.68
C VAL A 120 6.50 -7.48 5.90
N PRO A 121 7.12 -8.65 6.17
CA PRO A 121 8.09 -8.77 7.25
C PRO A 121 9.41 -8.07 6.88
N VAL A 122 9.74 -6.99 7.59
CA VAL A 122 10.98 -6.21 7.38
C VAL A 122 12.26 -7.05 7.57
N MET A 123 12.21 -8.14 8.35
CA MET A 123 13.36 -9.04 8.55
C MET A 123 13.74 -9.83 7.29
N ASN A 124 12.88 -9.87 6.27
CA ASN A 124 13.22 -10.46 4.97
C ASN A 124 13.50 -9.35 3.95
N ALA A 125 14.79 -9.08 3.71
CA ALA A 125 15.22 -8.00 2.80
C ALA A 125 14.68 -8.17 1.37
N ARG A 126 14.56 -9.41 0.87
CA ARG A 126 13.99 -9.66 -0.46
C ARG A 126 12.51 -9.25 -0.51
N TYR A 127 11.75 -9.59 0.53
CA TYR A 127 10.34 -9.22 0.58
C TYR A 127 10.16 -7.71 0.76
N ALA A 128 10.97 -7.07 1.61
CA ALA A 128 10.95 -5.62 1.78
C ALA A 128 11.26 -4.88 0.46
N LEU A 129 12.27 -5.33 -0.29
CA LEU A 129 12.62 -4.74 -1.58
C LEU A 129 11.51 -4.93 -2.62
N ASN A 130 10.94 -6.14 -2.71
CA ASN A 130 9.81 -6.40 -3.59
C ASN A 130 8.60 -5.53 -3.22
N ALA A 131 8.33 -5.35 -1.92
CA ALA A 131 7.22 -4.53 -1.45
C ALA A 131 7.44 -3.04 -1.75
N ALA A 132 8.66 -2.52 -1.59
CA ALA A 132 9.00 -1.15 -1.96
C ALA A 132 8.79 -0.90 -3.47
N ASN A 133 9.16 -1.87 -4.30
CA ASN A 133 9.01 -1.78 -5.76
C ASN A 133 7.58 -2.06 -6.25
N ALA A 134 6.71 -2.62 -5.40
CA ALA A 134 5.33 -2.98 -5.77
C ALA A 134 4.40 -1.77 -5.97
N ARG A 135 4.92 -0.53 -5.90
CA ARG A 135 4.18 0.67 -6.29
C ARG A 135 3.69 0.60 -7.74
N TRP A 136 4.49 -0.03 -8.60
CA TRP A 136 4.14 -0.35 -9.98
C TRP A 136 4.23 -1.86 -10.18
N GLY A 137 3.25 -2.44 -10.87
CA GLY A 137 3.20 -3.87 -11.13
C GLY A 137 2.64 -4.15 -12.52
N SER A 138 3.14 -5.21 -13.16
CA SER A 138 2.65 -5.65 -14.46
C SER A 138 1.28 -6.30 -14.33
N LEU A 139 0.27 -5.70 -14.97
CA LEU A 139 -1.07 -6.28 -15.04
C LEU A 139 -1.09 -7.56 -15.88
N TYR A 140 -0.23 -7.63 -16.91
CA TYR A 140 -0.02 -8.86 -17.69
C TYR A 140 0.52 -10.00 -16.83
N ASP A 141 1.54 -9.76 -16.00
CA ASP A 141 2.08 -10.79 -15.11
C ASP A 141 1.04 -11.23 -14.07
N ALA A 142 0.29 -10.27 -13.52
CA ALA A 142 -0.77 -10.54 -12.55
C ALA A 142 -1.87 -11.43 -13.15
N PHE A 143 -2.37 -11.12 -14.35
CA PHE A 143 -3.39 -11.95 -15.00
C PHE A 143 -2.85 -13.28 -15.52
N TYR A 144 -1.64 -13.30 -16.06
CA TYR A 144 -1.04 -14.52 -16.57
C TYR A 144 -0.73 -15.50 -15.43
N GLY A 145 -0.08 -15.03 -14.36
CA GLY A 145 0.49 -15.86 -13.30
C GLY A 145 -0.50 -16.37 -12.25
N THR A 146 -1.65 -15.70 -12.09
CA THR A 146 -2.66 -16.06 -11.09
C THR A 146 -3.75 -16.98 -11.66
N ASP A 147 -4.79 -17.23 -10.88
CA ASP A 147 -6.00 -17.97 -11.26
C ASP A 147 -7.16 -17.05 -11.66
N ILE A 148 -6.94 -15.72 -11.75
CA ILE A 148 -7.94 -14.75 -12.22
C ILE A 148 -8.46 -15.13 -13.61
N ILE A 149 -7.56 -15.59 -14.49
CA ILE A 149 -7.91 -16.27 -15.74
C ILE A 149 -7.79 -17.78 -15.51
N PRO A 150 -8.90 -18.53 -15.47
CA PRO A 150 -8.89 -19.97 -15.25
C PRO A 150 -8.02 -20.72 -16.26
N GLU A 151 -7.44 -21.84 -15.82
CA GLU A 151 -6.68 -22.73 -16.70
C GLU A 151 -7.65 -23.73 -17.36
N GLU A 152 -7.90 -23.52 -18.65
CA GLU A 152 -8.70 -24.40 -19.52
C GLU A 152 -7.80 -25.21 -20.46
N PRO A 153 -8.26 -26.35 -21.02
CA PRO A 153 -7.49 -27.14 -21.97
C PRO A 153 -6.91 -26.31 -23.13
N GLY A 154 -5.58 -26.26 -23.23
CA GLY A 154 -4.83 -25.48 -24.23
C GLY A 154 -4.47 -24.05 -23.80
N ARG A 155 -4.91 -23.61 -22.62
CA ARG A 155 -4.74 -22.24 -22.06
C ARG A 155 -4.10 -22.26 -20.66
N GLU A 156 -3.55 -23.39 -20.28
CA GLU A 156 -2.87 -23.58 -19.01
C GLU A 156 -1.55 -22.81 -18.98
N LYS A 157 -1.07 -22.54 -17.76
CA LYS A 157 0.29 -22.10 -17.52
C LYS A 157 1.25 -23.27 -17.79
N GLY A 158 2.42 -22.95 -18.32
CA GLY A 158 3.48 -23.91 -18.58
C GLY A 158 4.83 -23.39 -18.10
N SER A 159 5.88 -24.17 -18.37
CA SER A 159 7.27 -23.74 -18.16
C SER A 159 7.75 -22.69 -19.19
N SER A 160 6.99 -22.49 -20.26
CA SER A 160 7.20 -21.47 -21.28
C SER A 160 5.92 -20.68 -21.50
N TYR A 161 6.04 -19.54 -22.17
CA TYR A 161 4.90 -18.74 -22.59
C TYR A 161 3.93 -19.58 -23.44
N ASN A 162 2.64 -19.48 -23.12
CA ASN A 162 1.54 -20.07 -23.87
C ASN A 162 0.78 -18.93 -24.59
N PRO A 163 0.95 -18.77 -25.91
CA PRO A 163 0.29 -17.70 -26.67
C PRO A 163 -1.23 -17.69 -26.52
N ALA A 164 -1.88 -18.85 -26.45
CA ALA A 164 -3.33 -18.93 -26.30
C ALA A 164 -3.81 -18.40 -24.94
N ARG A 165 -2.99 -18.52 -23.89
CA ARG A 165 -3.25 -17.85 -22.60
C ARG A 165 -2.94 -16.36 -22.68
N GLY A 166 -1.86 -15.99 -23.36
CA GLY A 166 -1.47 -14.60 -23.58
C GLY A 166 -2.55 -13.78 -24.26
N GLU A 167 -3.22 -14.33 -25.27
CA GLU A 167 -4.38 -13.69 -25.93
C GLU A 167 -5.52 -13.38 -24.94
N LEU A 168 -5.80 -14.28 -23.99
CA LEU A 168 -6.80 -14.03 -22.95
C LEU A 168 -6.36 -12.91 -21.99
N VAL A 169 -5.06 -12.86 -21.69
CA VAL A 169 -4.48 -11.80 -20.86
C VAL A 169 -4.57 -10.44 -21.55
N VAL A 170 -4.25 -10.37 -22.85
CA VAL A 170 -4.38 -9.14 -23.66
C VAL A 170 -5.84 -8.67 -23.70
N ALA A 171 -6.77 -9.58 -24.00
CA ALA A 171 -8.21 -9.26 -23.99
C ALA A 171 -8.66 -8.73 -22.62
N ARG A 172 -8.24 -9.38 -21.53
CA ARG A 172 -8.61 -8.96 -20.18
C ARG A 172 -8.03 -7.59 -19.80
N VAL A 173 -6.82 -7.24 -20.25
CA VAL A 173 -6.26 -5.90 -20.05
C VAL A 173 -7.01 -4.85 -20.86
N ALA A 174 -7.38 -5.15 -22.12
CA ALA A 174 -8.19 -4.25 -22.92
C ALA A 174 -9.54 -3.95 -22.24
N GLU A 175 -10.21 -4.98 -21.69
CA GLU A 175 -11.44 -4.80 -20.89
C GLU A 175 -11.23 -3.87 -19.68
N VAL A 176 -10.09 -4.00 -18.98
CA VAL A 176 -9.76 -3.09 -17.86
C VAL A 176 -9.58 -1.66 -18.36
N LEU A 177 -8.86 -1.46 -19.47
CA LEU A 177 -8.65 -0.14 -20.06
C LEU A 177 -9.97 0.49 -20.53
N ASP A 178 -10.89 -0.29 -21.09
CA ASP A 178 -12.24 0.18 -21.45
C ASP A 178 -13.06 0.58 -20.21
N GLU A 179 -12.89 -0.12 -19.08
CA GLU A 179 -13.60 0.20 -17.84
C GLU A 179 -13.07 1.49 -17.19
N VAL A 180 -11.74 1.67 -17.14
CA VAL A 180 -11.11 2.74 -16.33
C VAL A 180 -10.70 3.96 -17.15
N THR A 181 -10.44 3.80 -18.44
CA THR A 181 -9.99 4.86 -19.35
C THR A 181 -10.67 4.69 -20.71
N PRO A 182 -12.02 4.70 -20.77
CA PRO A 182 -12.77 4.37 -21.98
C PRO A 182 -12.39 5.26 -23.17
N LEU A 183 -12.45 4.69 -24.38
CA LEU A 183 -12.36 5.47 -25.61
C LEU A 183 -13.70 6.19 -25.87
N ALA A 184 -13.65 7.34 -26.55
CA ALA A 184 -14.87 8.05 -26.95
C ALA A 184 -15.75 7.20 -27.87
N HIS A 185 -15.10 6.41 -28.72
CA HIS A 185 -15.68 5.43 -29.65
C HIS A 185 -14.75 4.23 -29.78
N GLY A 186 -15.32 3.02 -29.91
CA GLY A 186 -14.57 1.77 -30.04
C GLY A 186 -14.16 1.15 -28.70
N SER A 187 -13.33 0.12 -28.76
CA SER A 187 -12.72 -0.55 -27.60
C SER A 187 -11.19 -0.48 -27.70
N HIS A 188 -10.50 -0.51 -26.56
CA HIS A 188 -9.05 -0.69 -26.49
C HIS A 188 -8.58 -1.97 -27.19
N SER A 189 -9.43 -2.98 -27.35
CA SER A 189 -9.09 -4.20 -28.11
C SER A 189 -8.93 -3.95 -29.62
N ASP A 190 -9.50 -2.86 -30.13
CA ASP A 190 -9.47 -2.52 -31.56
C ASP A 190 -8.30 -1.59 -31.91
N VAL A 191 -7.54 -1.14 -30.90
CA VAL A 191 -6.41 -0.21 -31.08
C VAL A 191 -5.20 -0.96 -31.64
N VAL A 192 -4.71 -0.51 -32.79
CA VAL A 192 -3.53 -1.07 -33.47
C VAL A 192 -2.28 -0.21 -33.29
N SER A 193 -2.45 1.06 -32.92
CA SER A 193 -1.34 1.94 -32.54
C SER A 193 -1.81 3.15 -31.75
N TYR A 194 -0.91 3.70 -30.94
CA TYR A 194 -1.10 4.98 -30.27
C TYR A 194 -0.23 6.03 -30.97
N GLY A 195 -0.71 7.26 -31.03
CA GLY A 195 0.05 8.39 -31.55
C GLY A 195 -0.23 9.65 -30.75
N ILE A 196 0.72 10.58 -30.75
CA ILE A 196 0.57 11.87 -30.09
C ILE A 196 0.21 12.92 -31.15
N GLY A 197 -0.76 13.78 -30.84
CA GLY A 197 -1.11 14.95 -31.64
C GLY A 197 -0.88 16.22 -30.82
N MET A 198 -0.31 17.26 -31.43
CA MET A 198 -0.13 18.56 -30.78
C MET A 198 -1.20 19.54 -31.26
N ASP A 199 -1.85 20.23 -30.33
CA ASP A 199 -2.75 21.34 -30.66
C ASP A 199 -1.97 22.62 -31.01
N THR A 200 -2.69 23.69 -31.39
CA THR A 200 -2.08 24.98 -31.73
C THR A 200 -1.37 25.67 -30.57
N ASN A 201 -1.62 25.24 -29.33
CA ASN A 201 -1.01 25.77 -28.12
C ASN A 201 0.18 24.92 -27.66
N GLY A 202 0.51 23.84 -28.38
CA GLY A 202 1.58 22.89 -28.03
C GLY A 202 1.19 21.89 -26.95
N VAL A 203 -0.10 21.69 -26.72
CA VAL A 203 -0.63 20.67 -25.80
C VAL A 203 -0.70 19.33 -26.54
N ALA A 204 -0.19 18.28 -25.90
CA ALA A 204 -0.23 16.92 -26.43
C ALA A 204 -1.59 16.26 -26.14
N HIS A 205 -2.12 15.57 -27.14
CA HIS A 205 -3.33 14.76 -27.08
C HIS A 205 -3.04 13.33 -27.54
N LEU A 206 -3.59 12.36 -26.82
CA LEU A 206 -3.53 10.97 -27.21
C LEU A 206 -4.49 10.69 -28.38
N ARG A 207 -3.97 10.00 -29.40
CA ARG A 207 -4.76 9.45 -30.51
C ARG A 207 -4.64 7.94 -30.50
N CYS A 208 -5.78 7.25 -30.38
CA CYS A 208 -5.87 5.81 -30.48
C CYS A 208 -6.30 5.45 -31.90
N ILE A 209 -5.44 4.76 -32.65
CA ILE A 209 -5.65 4.40 -34.06
C ILE A 209 -6.25 3.01 -34.10
N LEU A 210 -7.42 2.88 -34.71
CA LEU A 210 -8.23 1.66 -34.74
C LEU A 210 -7.94 0.81 -35.99
N ALA A 211 -8.21 -0.49 -35.89
CA ALA A 211 -7.98 -1.45 -36.97
C ALA A 211 -8.76 -1.15 -38.27
N ASP A 212 -9.88 -0.42 -38.18
CA ASP A 212 -10.69 0.02 -39.33
C ASP A 212 -10.10 1.25 -40.06
N GLY A 213 -8.95 1.75 -39.60
CA GLY A 213 -8.28 2.95 -40.12
C GLY A 213 -8.80 4.25 -39.51
N GLY A 214 -9.79 4.19 -38.61
CA GLY A 214 -10.26 5.31 -37.81
C GLY A 214 -9.26 5.71 -36.72
N ASN A 215 -9.52 6.86 -36.10
CA ASN A 215 -8.87 7.23 -34.85
C ASN A 215 -9.90 7.80 -33.88
N THR A 216 -9.61 7.64 -32.59
CA THR A 216 -10.45 8.05 -31.48
C THR A 216 -9.58 8.63 -30.36
N ALA A 217 -10.19 9.35 -29.44
CA ALA A 217 -9.55 9.84 -28.22
C ALA A 217 -10.09 9.05 -27.01
N LEU A 218 -9.56 9.35 -25.83
CA LEU A 218 -10.23 8.96 -24.57
C LEU A 218 -11.58 9.67 -24.47
N GLN A 219 -12.56 9.04 -23.84
CA GLN A 219 -13.84 9.66 -23.53
C GLN A 219 -13.67 10.89 -22.61
N ASP A 220 -12.72 10.81 -21.67
CA ASP A 220 -12.22 11.93 -20.89
C ASP A 220 -10.72 12.13 -21.20
N GLU A 221 -10.42 13.13 -22.02
CA GLU A 221 -9.05 13.46 -22.41
C GLU A 221 -8.16 13.85 -21.24
N SER A 222 -8.72 14.28 -20.09
CA SER A 222 -7.94 14.63 -18.90
C SER A 222 -7.30 13.42 -18.19
N GLN A 223 -7.72 12.21 -18.58
CA GLN A 223 -7.11 10.96 -18.13
C GLN A 223 -5.75 10.72 -18.79
N PHE A 224 -5.44 11.37 -19.92
CA PHE A 224 -4.09 11.35 -20.48
C PHE A 224 -3.17 12.29 -19.69
N VAL A 225 -2.09 11.73 -19.13
CA VAL A 225 -1.16 12.46 -18.24
C VAL A 225 0.16 12.78 -18.94
N GLY A 226 0.66 11.86 -19.77
CA GLY A 226 1.93 12.04 -20.43
C GLY A 226 2.35 10.83 -21.26
N PHE A 227 3.54 10.92 -21.84
CA PHE A 227 4.07 9.90 -22.74
C PHE A 227 5.61 9.95 -22.76
N VAL A 228 6.23 8.90 -23.29
CA VAL A 228 7.65 8.87 -23.63
C VAL A 228 7.79 8.58 -25.12
N GLY A 229 8.47 9.46 -25.87
CA GLY A 229 8.62 9.37 -27.33
C GLY A 229 7.39 9.94 -28.06
N GLU A 230 7.56 11.03 -28.82
CA GLU A 230 6.43 11.67 -29.53
C GLU A 230 6.10 10.96 -30.84
N GLU A 231 7.11 10.72 -31.67
CA GLU A 231 6.95 10.10 -33.00
C GLU A 231 6.64 8.60 -32.91
N ASP A 232 7.25 7.93 -31.92
CA ASP A 232 7.08 6.52 -31.63
C ASP A 232 6.99 6.34 -30.11
N PRO A 233 5.77 6.44 -29.53
CA PRO A 233 5.61 6.40 -28.10
C PRO A 233 5.91 5.00 -27.56
N SER A 234 6.84 4.92 -26.59
CA SER A 234 7.18 3.70 -25.86
C SER A 234 6.40 3.55 -24.55
N SER A 235 5.74 4.63 -24.10
CA SER A 235 4.91 4.66 -22.90
C SER A 235 3.82 5.72 -23.06
N ILE A 236 2.60 5.36 -22.67
CA ILE A 236 1.43 6.25 -22.55
C ILE A 236 0.94 6.18 -21.11
N LEU A 237 1.08 7.29 -20.38
CA LEU A 237 0.66 7.40 -19.00
C LEU A 237 -0.76 7.94 -18.91
N LEU A 238 -1.64 7.13 -18.33
CA LEU A 238 -3.04 7.44 -18.06
C LEU A 238 -3.30 7.55 -16.55
N ARG A 239 -4.44 8.13 -16.19
CA ARG A 239 -4.89 8.24 -14.79
C ARG A 239 -6.40 8.09 -14.64
N HIS A 240 -6.80 7.31 -13.65
CA HIS A 240 -8.19 7.15 -13.23
C HIS A 240 -8.26 7.09 -11.70
N ASN A 241 -9.18 7.86 -11.09
CA ASN A 241 -9.33 7.96 -9.63
C ASN A 241 -8.03 8.25 -8.86
N GLY A 242 -7.13 9.04 -9.46
CA GLY A 242 -5.82 9.38 -8.87
C GLY A 242 -4.74 8.31 -9.00
N LEU A 243 -5.08 7.11 -9.48
CA LEU A 243 -4.13 6.03 -9.76
C LEU A 243 -3.72 6.06 -11.23
N HIS A 244 -2.45 5.76 -11.49
CA HIS A 244 -1.90 5.81 -12.84
C HIS A 244 -1.85 4.42 -13.46
N LEU A 245 -2.02 4.38 -14.78
CA LEU A 245 -1.81 3.20 -15.63
C LEU A 245 -0.82 3.58 -16.72
N ASP A 246 0.16 2.73 -16.99
CA ASP A 246 1.17 2.96 -18.01
C ASP A 246 1.06 1.88 -19.09
N ILE A 247 0.72 2.30 -20.30
CA ILE A 247 0.69 1.42 -21.47
C ILE A 247 2.08 1.43 -22.07
N LEU A 248 2.83 0.36 -21.83
CA LEU A 248 4.16 0.17 -22.41
C LEU A 248 4.03 -0.38 -23.83
N ILE A 249 4.78 0.22 -24.76
CA ILE A 249 4.73 -0.12 -26.18
C ILE A 249 6.15 -0.48 -26.62
N ASP A 250 6.33 -1.74 -26.98
CA ASP A 250 7.54 -2.24 -27.63
C ASP A 250 7.11 -3.20 -28.74
N ARG A 251 7.40 -2.84 -30.00
CA ARG A 251 7.02 -3.64 -31.17
C ARG A 251 8.03 -4.75 -31.48
N GLU A 252 9.18 -4.73 -30.82
CA GLU A 252 10.26 -5.69 -30.99
C GLU A 252 10.32 -6.72 -29.85
N ASP A 253 9.50 -6.55 -28.80
CA ASP A 253 9.39 -7.51 -27.71
C ASP A 253 8.81 -8.84 -28.22
N ALA A 254 9.52 -9.94 -27.93
CA ALA A 254 9.34 -11.25 -28.58
C ALA A 254 9.05 -12.38 -27.59
#